data_AF-G5GNZ8-F1
#
_entry.id   AF-G5GNZ8-F1
#
_cell.length_a   1.000
_cell.length_b   1.000
_cell.length_c   1.000
_cell.angle_alpha   90.00
_cell.angle_beta   90.00
_cell.angle_gamma   90.00
#
_symmetry.space_group_name_H-M   'P 1'
#
loop_
_entity.id
_entity.type
_entity.pdbx_description
1 polymer ?
#
loop_
_entity_poly.entity_id
_entity_poly.type
_entity_poly.pdbx_seq_one_letter_code
_entity_poly.pdbx_strand_id
1 'polypeptide(L)'
;MPALLAKWMEDVFVHGFSHGTTGKALVHKKLLLSFTTGAPESAYDASFPVEAMAERFVRTAGLTGMDYVGFIYTGGVSYSLRADAEKRAEMAAASHAHAQRLVEKIQSLA
;
A
#
# COMPACT_ATOMS: atom_id res chain seq x y z
N MET A 1 -2.34 -4.01 -7.93
CA MET A 1 -3.20 -2.94 -7.37
C MET A 1 -4.57 -3.05 -8.01
N PRO A 2 -5.64 -2.53 -7.38
CA PRO A 2 -6.95 -2.43 -8.01
C PRO A 2 -6.90 -1.61 -9.31
N ALA A 3 -7.72 -1.97 -10.31
CA ALA A 3 -7.73 -1.30 -11.61
C ALA A 3 -8.02 0.20 -11.52
N LEU A 4 -8.91 0.62 -10.62
CA LEU A 4 -9.24 2.04 -10.43
C LEU A 4 -8.06 2.85 -9.86
N LEU A 5 -7.23 2.23 -9.00
CA LEU A 5 -6.01 2.88 -8.50
C LEU A 5 -4.97 3.03 -9.62
N ALA A 6 -4.84 2.01 -10.47
CA ALA A 6 -3.96 2.09 -11.64
C ALA A 6 -4.39 3.22 -12.58
N LYS A 7 -5.69 3.30 -12.91
CA LYS A 7 -6.24 4.39 -13.71
C LYS A 7 -6.01 5.76 -13.07
N TRP A 8 -6.24 5.90 -11.76
CA TRP A 8 -5.98 7.15 -11.06
C TRP A 8 -4.51 7.58 -11.18
N MET A 9 -3.58 6.63 -11.06
CA MET A 9 -2.15 6.93 -11.25
C MET A 9 -1.88 7.39 -12.69
N GLU A 10 -2.44 6.73 -13.70
CA GLU A 10 -2.29 7.11 -15.11
C GLU A 10 -2.86 8.52 -15.40
N ASP A 11 -4.03 8.84 -14.84
CA ASP A 11 -4.71 10.12 -15.05
C ASP A 11 -4.04 11.29 -14.30
N VAL A 12 -3.46 11.04 -13.11
CA VAL A 12 -2.92 12.10 -12.23
C VAL A 12 -1.41 12.27 -12.38
N PHE A 13 -0.65 11.21 -12.66
CA PHE A 13 0.81 11.27 -12.71
C PHE A 13 1.27 11.65 -14.12
N VAL A 14 0.91 12.86 -14.54
CA VAL A 14 1.20 13.38 -15.88
C VAL A 14 2.53 14.12 -15.97
N HIS A 15 3.14 14.08 -17.15
CA HIS A 15 4.37 14.81 -17.47
C HIS A 15 4.16 16.32 -17.25
N GLY A 16 5.13 16.97 -16.62
CA GLY A 16 5.08 18.39 -16.26
C GLY A 16 4.42 18.69 -14.92
N PHE A 17 3.77 17.71 -14.28
CA PHE A 17 3.25 17.80 -12.91
C PHE A 17 4.01 16.89 -11.95
N SER A 18 3.89 15.58 -12.11
CA SER A 18 4.49 14.59 -11.20
C SER A 18 5.93 14.22 -11.57
N HIS A 19 6.27 14.30 -12.86
CA HIS A 19 7.58 13.92 -13.40
C HIS A 19 7.90 14.72 -14.69
N GLY A 20 9.08 14.47 -15.27
CA GLY A 20 9.61 15.21 -16.41
C GLY A 20 10.44 16.43 -15.98
N THR A 21 10.87 17.25 -16.93
CA THR A 21 11.81 18.35 -16.68
C THR A 21 11.26 19.38 -15.69
N THR A 22 9.96 19.69 -15.78
CA THR A 22 9.29 20.69 -14.94
C THR A 22 8.42 20.08 -13.84
N GLY A 23 8.08 18.78 -13.91
CA GLY A 23 7.20 18.12 -12.95
C GLY A 23 7.91 17.79 -11.65
N LYS A 24 7.67 18.62 -10.62
CA LYS A 24 8.29 18.50 -9.29
C LYS A 24 7.27 18.41 -8.15
N ALA A 25 5.98 18.30 -8.47
CA ALA A 25 4.91 18.41 -7.48
C ALA A 25 4.96 17.34 -6.37
N LEU A 26 5.58 16.19 -6.65
CA LEU A 26 5.67 15.07 -5.71
C LEU A 26 7.06 14.89 -5.07
N VAL A 27 8.04 15.72 -5.45
CA VAL A 27 9.41 15.58 -4.95
C VAL A 27 9.45 15.77 -3.43
N HIS A 28 10.16 14.87 -2.74
CA HIS A 28 10.27 14.79 -1.27
C HIS A 28 8.94 14.56 -0.53
N LYS A 29 7.84 14.28 -1.23
CA LYS A 29 6.63 13.77 -0.58
C LYS A 29 6.84 12.32 -0.19
N LYS A 30 6.37 11.95 1.00
CA LYS A 30 6.49 10.60 1.53
C LYS A 30 5.42 9.68 0.92
N LEU A 31 5.85 8.56 0.34
CA LEU A 31 4.97 7.48 -0.14
C LEU A 31 4.98 6.33 0.87
N LEU A 32 3.90 6.19 1.62
CA LEU A 32 3.62 5.05 2.50
C LEU A 32 2.54 4.18 1.86
N LEU A 33 2.79 2.88 1.71
CA LEU A 33 1.79 1.93 1.25
C LEU A 33 1.06 1.32 2.44
N SER A 34 -0.26 1.19 2.35
CA SER A 34 -1.09 0.45 3.29
C SER A 34 -1.99 -0.47 2.49
N PHE A 35 -1.90 -1.78 2.73
CA PHE A 35 -2.69 -2.76 2.00
C PHE A 35 -2.98 -4.00 2.83
N THR A 36 -3.99 -4.75 2.39
CA THR A 36 -4.37 -6.04 2.95
C THR A 36 -4.35 -7.11 1.88
N THR A 37 -4.25 -8.37 2.29
CA THR A 37 -4.51 -9.49 1.40
C THR A 37 -5.48 -10.47 2.04
N GLY A 38 -6.16 -11.25 1.19
CA GLY A 38 -7.07 -12.30 1.66
C GLY A 38 -6.32 -13.52 2.19
N ALA A 39 -5.23 -13.90 1.53
CA ALA A 39 -4.41 -15.03 1.96
C ALA A 39 -3.63 -14.71 3.25
N PRO A 40 -3.32 -15.71 4.09
CA PRO A 40 -2.45 -15.52 5.24
C PRO A 40 -1.02 -15.16 4.79
N GLU A 41 -0.22 -14.62 5.71
CA GLU A 41 1.18 -14.30 5.45
C GLU A 41 2.00 -15.51 5.00
N SER A 42 1.68 -16.71 5.52
CA SER A 42 2.31 -17.97 5.12
C SER A 42 2.10 -18.37 3.65
N ALA A 43 1.20 -17.70 2.93
CA ALA A 43 1.00 -17.92 1.49
C ALA A 43 2.01 -17.16 0.61
N TYR A 44 2.84 -16.28 1.18
CA TYR A 44 3.86 -15.50 0.48
C TYR A 44 5.24 -15.98 0.89
N ASP A 45 5.88 -16.75 0.01
CA ASP A 45 7.20 -17.34 0.24
C ASP A 45 8.31 -16.56 -0.48
N ALA A 46 9.52 -17.10 -0.50
CA ALA A 46 10.67 -16.46 -1.14
C ALA A 46 10.51 -16.27 -2.67
N SER A 47 9.63 -17.02 -3.34
CA SER A 47 9.35 -16.86 -4.77
C SER A 47 8.47 -15.65 -5.05
N PHE A 48 7.62 -15.28 -4.09
CA PHE A 48 6.78 -14.09 -4.15
C PHE A 48 6.55 -13.50 -2.76
N PRO A 49 7.57 -12.83 -2.19
CA PRO A 49 7.47 -12.24 -0.87
C PRO A 49 6.53 -11.02 -0.90
N VAL A 50 5.97 -10.64 0.24
CA VAL A 50 5.02 -9.51 0.33
C VAL A 50 5.63 -8.20 -0.21
N GLU A 51 6.93 -8.02 -0.03
CA GLU A 51 7.74 -6.91 -0.55
C GLU A 51 7.62 -6.77 -2.07
N ALA A 52 7.50 -7.88 -2.80
CA ALA A 52 7.34 -7.88 -4.26
C ALA A 52 6.08 -7.10 -4.69
N MET A 53 5.05 -7.05 -3.84
CA MET A 53 3.83 -6.27 -4.12
C MET A 53 4.06 -4.75 -4.13
N ALA A 54 5.11 -4.29 -3.44
CA ALA A 54 5.46 -2.87 -3.32
C ALA A 54 6.37 -2.37 -4.46
N GLU A 55 7.07 -3.26 -5.17
CA GLU A 55 8.15 -2.90 -6.10
C GLU A 55 7.75 -1.86 -7.14
N ARG A 56 6.59 -2.01 -7.79
CA ARG A 56 6.12 -1.04 -8.81
C ARG A 56 5.94 0.37 -8.23
N PHE A 57 5.56 0.48 -6.97
CA PHE A 57 5.38 1.75 -6.29
C PHE A 57 6.71 2.36 -5.87
N VAL A 58 7.69 1.53 -5.49
CA VAL A 58 9.08 1.98 -5.28
C VAL A 58 9.64 2.57 -6.58
N ARG A 59 9.39 1.93 -7.73
CA ARG A 59 9.78 2.49 -9.04
C ARG A 59 9.05 3.78 -9.37
N THR A 60 7.75 3.84 -9.07
CA THR A 60 6.96 5.07 -9.23
C THR A 60 7.53 6.21 -8.38
N ALA A 61 7.87 5.95 -7.12
CA ALA A 61 8.47 6.93 -6.24
C ALA A 61 9.80 7.46 -6.79
N GLY A 62 10.64 6.58 -7.31
CA GLY A 62 11.88 6.96 -8.00
C GLY A 62 11.65 7.86 -9.21
N LEU A 63 10.64 7.56 -10.05
CA LEU A 63 10.30 8.38 -11.22
C LEU A 63 9.82 9.79 -10.84
N THR A 64 9.04 9.91 -9.76
CA THR A 64 8.43 11.18 -9.34
C THR A 64 9.22 11.91 -8.25
N GLY A 65 10.33 11.35 -7.78
CA GLY A 65 11.16 11.88 -6.70
C GLY A 65 10.51 11.83 -5.31
N MET A 66 9.53 10.95 -5.08
CA MET A 66 8.95 10.72 -3.76
C MET A 66 9.89 9.92 -2.87
N ASP A 67 9.80 10.11 -1.57
CA ASP A 67 10.51 9.33 -0.57
C ASP A 67 9.66 8.11 -0.19
N TYR A 68 10.06 6.91 -0.63
CA TYR A 68 9.39 5.68 -0.21
C TYR A 68 9.73 5.36 1.25
N VAL A 69 8.71 5.32 2.11
CA VAL A 69 8.86 5.18 3.57
C VAL A 69 8.42 3.82 4.11
N GLY A 70 8.30 2.83 3.21
CA GLY A 70 7.91 1.46 3.52
C GLY A 70 6.43 1.17 3.29
N PHE A 71 5.97 0.06 3.84
CA PHE A 71 4.57 -0.36 3.78
C PHE A 71 4.06 -0.85 5.15
N ILE A 72 2.75 -0.81 5.33
CA ILE A 72 2.01 -1.49 6.39
C ILE A 72 1.08 -2.51 5.75
N TYR A 73 1.10 -3.73 6.28
CA TYR A 73 0.40 -4.88 5.70
C TYR A 73 -0.38 -5.66 6.77
N THR A 74 -1.52 -6.25 6.35
CA THR A 74 -2.26 -7.27 7.11
C THR A 74 -2.73 -8.37 6.14
N GLY A 75 -2.29 -9.61 6.38
CA GLY A 75 -2.81 -10.79 5.69
C GLY A 75 -4.08 -11.36 6.34
N GLY A 76 -4.68 -12.35 5.69
CA GLY A 76 -5.81 -13.12 6.25
C GLY A 76 -7.15 -12.38 6.27
N VAL A 77 -7.27 -11.24 5.57
CA VAL A 77 -8.51 -10.45 5.49
C VAL A 77 -9.32 -10.89 4.27
N SER A 78 -9.78 -12.14 4.28
CA SER A 78 -10.45 -12.75 3.13
C SER A 78 -11.95 -12.49 3.09
N TYR A 79 -12.45 -12.03 1.94
CA TYR A 79 -13.88 -11.94 1.69
C TYR A 79 -14.60 -13.29 1.78
N SER A 80 -13.90 -14.42 1.57
CA SER A 80 -14.50 -15.75 1.64
C SER A 80 -14.98 -16.11 3.05
N LEU A 81 -14.38 -15.49 4.08
CA LEU A 81 -14.69 -15.74 5.48
C LEU A 81 -15.82 -14.84 6.02
N ARG A 82 -16.36 -13.94 5.19
CA ARG A 82 -17.34 -12.93 5.64
C ARG A 82 -18.67 -13.52 6.10
N ALA A 83 -18.99 -14.77 5.76
CA ALA A 83 -20.23 -15.40 6.21
C ALA A 83 -20.17 -15.80 7.68
N ASP A 84 -18.98 -16.13 8.18
CA ASP A 84 -18.71 -16.58 9.53
C ASP A 84 -18.59 -15.38 10.48
N ALA A 85 -19.39 -15.36 11.55
CA ALA A 85 -19.43 -14.25 12.50
C ALA A 85 -18.14 -14.11 13.31
N GLU A 86 -17.52 -15.22 13.69
CA GLU A 86 -16.28 -15.25 14.46
C GLU A 86 -15.12 -14.75 13.57
N LYS A 87 -15.03 -15.26 12.33
CA LYS A 87 -14.03 -14.79 11.37
C LYS A 87 -14.21 -13.34 10.97
N ARG A 88 -15.45 -12.84 10.87
CA ARG A 88 -15.70 -11.40 10.71
C ARG A 88 -15.16 -10.59 11.88
N ALA A 89 -15.37 -11.03 13.12
CA ALA A 89 -14.89 -10.34 14.31
C ALA A 89 -13.35 -10.31 14.37
N GLU A 90 -12.70 -11.44 14.06
CA GLU A 90 -11.23 -11.55 13.92
C GLU A 90 -10.70 -10.56 12.87
N MET A 91 -11.29 -10.53 11.67
CA MET A 91 -10.89 -9.60 10.61
C MET A 91 -11.13 -8.14 10.98
N ALA A 92 -12.21 -7.83 11.70
CA ALA A 92 -12.48 -6.48 12.18
C ALA A 92 -11.41 -6.05 13.19
N ALA A 93 -11.05 -6.90 14.16
CA ALA A 93 -9.98 -6.63 15.12
C ALA A 93 -8.62 -6.43 14.42
N ALA A 94 -8.26 -7.31 13.48
CA ALA A 94 -7.04 -7.19 12.69
C ALA A 94 -6.99 -5.91 11.84
N SER A 95 -8.13 -5.45 11.32
CA SER A 95 -8.25 -4.21 10.55
C SER A 95 -8.08 -2.97 11.44
N HIS A 96 -8.62 -2.98 12.67
CA HIS A 96 -8.40 -1.89 13.64
C HIS A 96 -6.94 -1.82 14.08
N ALA A 97 -6.31 -2.98 14.35
CA ALA A 97 -4.88 -3.04 14.66
C ALA A 97 -4.00 -2.58 13.47
N HIS A 98 -4.41 -2.85 12.22
CA HIS A 98 -3.76 -2.27 11.03
C HIS A 98 -3.83 -0.75 11.03
N ALA A 99 -5.02 -0.19 11.26
CA ALA A 99 -5.23 1.25 11.28
C ALA A 99 -4.38 1.94 12.37
N GLN A 100 -4.27 1.33 13.56
CA GLN A 100 -3.40 1.82 14.63
C GLN A 100 -1.93 1.87 14.19
N ARG A 101 -1.38 0.76 13.66
CA ARG A 101 0.00 0.73 13.13
C ARG A 101 0.23 1.74 12.01
N LEU A 102 -0.78 1.98 11.17
CA LEU A 102 -0.71 3.00 10.12
C LEU A 102 -0.62 4.41 10.71
N VAL A 103 -1.47 4.73 11.69
CA VAL A 103 -1.43 6.03 12.39
C VAL A 103 -0.08 6.24 13.07
N GLU A 104 0.42 5.25 13.82
CA GLU A 104 1.73 5.29 14.48
C GLU A 104 2.85 5.50 13.46
N LYS A 105 2.83 4.79 12.33
CA LYS A 105 3.80 4.97 11.26
C LYS A 105 3.74 6.39 10.69
N ILE A 106 2.55 6.93 10.42
CA ILE A 106 2.38 8.30 9.92
C ILE A 106 2.93 9.31 10.95
N GLN A 107 2.63 9.14 12.23
CA GLN A 107 3.12 10.01 13.31
C GLN A 107 4.65 9.96 13.44
N SER A 108 5.28 8.78 13.26
CA SER A 108 6.75 8.65 13.24
C SER A 108 7.43 9.33 12.06
N LEU A 109 6.65 9.67 11.03
CA LEU A 109 7.10 10.35 9.83
C LEU A 109 6.83 11.87 9.87
N ALA A 110 6.24 12.39 10.94
CA ALA A 110 6.05 13.84 11.13
C ALA A 110 7.38 14.56 11.34
#